data_AF-A0A381V0P4-F1
#
_entry.id   AF-A0A381V0P4-F1
#
_cell.length_a   1.000
_cell.length_b   1.000
_cell.length_c   1.000
_cell.angle_alpha   90.00
_cell.angle_beta   90.00
_cell.angle_gamma   90.00
#
_symmetry.space_group_name_H-M   'P 1'
#
loop_
_entity.id
_entity.type
_entity.pdbx_description
1 polymer ?
#
loop_
_entity_poly.entity_id
_entity_poly.type
_entity_poly.pdbx_seq_one_letter_code
_entity_poly.pdbx_strand_id
1 'polypeptide(L)'
;VRFSESEINTVMKLRAAGLNWKPEPGQYVFDINGIMRAGSPFQAGIFLIHSTNTFEVMVGGLDELIENFVWLPTWEDCRSWLRNESASEDQVMEAWRSGESQGLSDRQVLYELMLKILEGRAAAE
;
A
#
# COMPACT_ATOMS: atom_id res chain seq x y z
N VAL A 1 -8.69 -1.05 11.28
CA VAL A 1 -8.30 -0.04 10.26
C VAL A 1 -9.27 -0.12 9.11
N ARG A 2 -9.71 1.01 8.53
CA ARG A 2 -10.49 1.05 7.28
C ARG A 2 -9.72 1.82 6.22
N PHE A 3 -9.91 1.47 4.95
CA PHE A 3 -9.30 2.13 3.81
C PHE A 3 -10.39 2.67 2.90
N SER A 4 -10.29 3.95 2.54
CA SER A 4 -11.17 4.59 1.58
C SER A 4 -10.90 4.07 0.16
N GLU A 5 -11.86 4.27 -0.74
CA GLU A 5 -11.70 3.90 -2.15
C GLU A 5 -10.56 4.68 -2.82
N SER A 6 -10.37 5.95 -2.47
CA SER A 6 -9.24 6.76 -2.94
C SER A 6 -7.90 6.13 -2.54
N GLU A 7 -7.78 5.67 -1.30
CA GLU A 7 -6.56 5.04 -0.79
C GLU A 7 -6.27 3.72 -1.53
N ILE A 8 -7.31 2.91 -1.78
CA ILE A 8 -7.21 1.67 -2.56
C ILE A 8 -6.77 1.99 -4.00
N ASN A 9 -7.36 3.00 -4.64
CA ASN A 9 -6.99 3.40 -5.99
C ASN A 9 -5.53 3.89 -6.06
N THR A 10 -5.04 4.63 -5.07
CA THR A 10 -3.63 5.07 -5.07
C THR A 10 -2.67 3.90 -4.84
N VAL A 11 -2.96 2.91 -3.98
CA VAL A 11 -2.06 1.74 -3.86
C VAL A 11 -2.02 0.89 -5.12
N MET A 12 -3.10 0.84 -5.92
CA MET A 12 -3.04 0.22 -7.24
C MET A 12 -2.04 0.93 -8.16
N LYS A 13 -2.02 2.27 -8.13
CA LYS A 13 -1.03 3.07 -8.86
C LYS A 13 0.38 2.84 -8.32
N LEU A 14 0.56 2.74 -7.00
CA LEU A 14 1.85 2.42 -6.39
C LEU A 14 2.38 1.08 -6.88
N ARG A 15 1.53 0.05 -6.92
CA ARG A 15 1.88 -1.27 -7.49
C ARG A 15 2.30 -1.15 -8.95
N ALA A 16 1.52 -0.42 -9.75
CA ALA A 16 1.84 -0.20 -11.17
C ALA A 16 3.14 0.59 -11.38
N ALA A 17 3.47 1.50 -10.46
CA ALA A 17 4.71 2.27 -10.44
C ALA A 17 5.92 1.46 -9.90
N GLY A 18 5.75 0.16 -9.64
CA GLY A 18 6.84 -0.71 -9.23
C GLY A 18 7.15 -0.70 -7.73
N LEU A 19 6.17 -0.37 -6.87
CA LEU A 19 6.34 -0.52 -5.42
C LEU A 19 6.74 -1.97 -5.11
N ASN A 20 7.98 -2.16 -4.68
CA ASN A 20 8.55 -3.46 -4.36
C ASN A 20 8.04 -3.95 -3.00
N TRP A 21 6.84 -4.52 -3.01
CA TRP A 21 6.22 -5.11 -1.83
C TRP A 21 6.64 -6.56 -1.64
N LYS A 22 7.03 -6.90 -0.41
CA LYS A 22 7.23 -8.28 0.05
C LYS A 22 6.18 -8.59 1.13
N PRO A 23 5.38 -9.66 0.98
CA PRO A 23 4.39 -10.04 1.97
C PRO A 23 5.03 -10.40 3.31
N GLU A 24 4.59 -9.74 4.37
CA GLU A 24 5.06 -9.99 5.74
C GLU A 24 3.88 -10.04 6.73
N PRO A 25 4.00 -10.78 7.85
CA PRO A 25 2.99 -10.77 8.88
C PRO A 25 2.75 -9.37 9.45
N GLY A 26 1.49 -9.03 9.72
CA GLY A 26 1.07 -7.72 10.23
C GLY A 26 0.69 -6.72 9.13
N GLN A 27 0.91 -7.03 7.86
CA GLN A 27 0.54 -6.16 6.74
C GLN A 27 -0.93 -6.35 6.32
N TYR A 28 -1.60 -5.24 6.02
CA TYR A 28 -2.90 -5.27 5.36
C TYR A 28 -2.71 -5.42 3.85
N VAL A 29 -3.61 -6.20 3.22
CA VAL A 29 -3.61 -6.42 1.77
C VAL A 29 -5.02 -6.31 1.22
N PHE A 30 -5.14 -5.85 -0.01
CA PHE A 30 -6.39 -5.86 -0.77
C PHE A 30 -6.34 -6.96 -1.82
N ASP A 31 -7.35 -7.84 -1.79
CA ASP A 31 -7.61 -8.85 -2.81
C ASP A 31 -8.25 -8.19 -4.03
N ILE A 32 -7.47 -8.06 -5.09
CA ILE A 32 -7.83 -7.31 -6.30
C ILE A 32 -8.80 -8.11 -7.17
N ASN A 33 -8.62 -9.44 -7.17
CA ASN A 33 -9.34 -10.35 -8.05
C ASN A 33 -10.44 -11.15 -7.32
N GLY A 34 -10.57 -10.97 -6.00
CA GLY A 34 -11.59 -11.64 -5.19
C GLY A 34 -11.37 -13.14 -5.04
N ILE A 35 -10.11 -13.59 -5.06
CA ILE A 35 -9.78 -15.01 -4.97
C ILE A 35 -9.97 -15.58 -3.56
N MET A 36 -9.91 -14.73 -2.53
CA MET A 36 -10.27 -15.09 -1.15
C MET A 36 -11.79 -15.27 -1.04
N ARG A 37 -12.20 -16.52 -0.90
CA ARG A 37 -13.62 -16.88 -0.66
C ARG A 37 -14.09 -16.57 0.75
N ALA A 38 -13.16 -16.46 1.71
CA ALA A 38 -13.49 -16.09 3.07
C ALA A 38 -13.90 -14.62 3.14
N GLY A 39 -14.98 -14.31 3.85
CA GLY A 39 -15.36 -12.92 4.10
C GLY A 39 -14.28 -12.17 4.88
N SER A 40 -13.98 -10.94 4.47
CA SER A 40 -13.04 -10.11 5.23
C SER A 40 -13.64 -9.67 6.58
N PRO A 41 -12.89 -9.79 7.69
CA PRO A 41 -13.32 -9.32 9.00
C PRO A 41 -13.22 -7.79 9.17
N PHE A 42 -12.59 -7.07 8.23
CA PHE A 42 -12.35 -5.62 8.34
C PHE A 42 -13.24 -4.79 7.40
N GLN A 43 -13.16 -5.11 6.12
CA GLN A 43 -13.78 -4.42 4.99
C GLN A 43 -13.66 -5.36 3.78
N ALA A 44 -14.71 -5.46 2.96
CA ALA A 44 -14.72 -6.36 1.80
C ALA A 44 -13.42 -6.30 0.98
N GLY A 45 -12.82 -7.47 0.71
CA GLY A 45 -11.56 -7.60 -0.02
C GLY A 45 -10.28 -7.26 0.77
N ILE A 46 -10.36 -6.78 2.01
CA ILE A 46 -9.17 -6.37 2.79
C ILE A 46 -8.82 -7.42 3.84
N PHE A 47 -7.61 -7.95 3.82
CA PHE A 47 -7.16 -8.99 4.76
C PHE A 47 -5.91 -8.54 5.52
N LEU A 48 -5.66 -9.18 6.65
CA LEU A 48 -4.42 -9.03 7.42
C LEU A 48 -3.61 -10.32 7.26
N ILE A 49 -2.35 -10.20 6.87
CA ILE A 49 -1.44 -11.34 6.83
C ILE A 49 -1.07 -11.70 8.27
N HIS A 50 -1.65 -12.77 8.81
CA HIS A 50 -1.30 -13.25 10.15
C HIS A 50 -0.04 -14.12 10.15
N SER A 51 0.16 -14.87 9.08
CA SER A 51 1.29 -15.77 8.84
C SER A 51 1.42 -15.89 7.33
N THR A 52 2.58 -15.56 6.77
CA THR A 52 2.83 -15.67 5.33
C THR A 52 2.60 -17.10 4.87
N ASN A 53 3.18 -18.08 5.56
CA ASN A 53 3.02 -19.50 5.20
C ASN A 53 1.56 -19.95 5.15
N THR A 54 0.73 -19.54 6.12
CA THR A 54 -0.70 -19.88 6.10
C THR A 54 -1.43 -19.15 4.99
N PHE A 55 -1.08 -17.88 4.75
CA PHE A 55 -1.71 -17.05 3.72
C PHE A 55 -1.37 -17.56 2.31
N GLU A 56 -0.11 -17.92 2.07
CA GLU A 56 0.38 -18.52 0.83
C GLU A 56 -0.33 -19.85 0.55
N VAL A 57 -0.45 -20.74 1.55
CA VAL A 57 -1.19 -22.01 1.39
C VAL A 57 -2.66 -21.77 1.04
N MET A 58 -3.31 -20.77 1.64
CA MET A 58 -4.72 -20.44 1.34
C MET A 58 -4.90 -19.89 -0.08
N VAL A 59 -3.94 -19.09 -0.54
CA VAL A 59 -3.98 -18.40 -1.84
C VAL A 59 -3.49 -19.28 -2.99
N GLY A 60 -2.70 -20.32 -2.70
CA GLY A 60 -2.16 -21.25 -3.70
C GLY A 60 -0.70 -21.03 -4.05
N GLY A 61 0.03 -20.21 -3.28
CA GLY A 61 1.45 -19.94 -3.44
C GLY A 61 1.81 -18.46 -3.28
N LEU A 62 3.12 -18.18 -3.30
CA LEU A 62 3.64 -16.82 -3.22
C LEU A 62 3.35 -16.02 -4.50
N ASP A 63 3.47 -16.63 -5.68
CA ASP A 63 3.21 -15.97 -6.95
C ASP A 63 1.76 -15.49 -7.02
N GLU A 64 0.80 -16.38 -6.71
CA GLU A 64 -0.63 -16.02 -6.63
C GLU A 64 -0.89 -14.90 -5.61
N LEU A 65 -0.15 -14.87 -4.50
CA LEU A 65 -0.25 -13.80 -3.51
C LEU A 65 0.20 -12.45 -4.08
N ILE A 66 1.37 -12.41 -4.73
CA ILE A 66 1.90 -11.19 -5.35
C ILE A 66 1.05 -10.73 -6.53
N GLU A 67 0.50 -11.66 -7.30
CA GLU A 67 -0.29 -11.37 -8.49
C GLU A 67 -1.68 -10.84 -8.12
N ASN A 68 -2.36 -11.45 -7.15
CA ASN A 68 -3.76 -11.15 -6.85
C ASN A 68 -3.96 -10.15 -5.71
N PHE A 69 -2.93 -9.83 -4.94
CA PHE A 69 -3.04 -8.89 -3.83
C PHE A 69 -2.17 -7.64 -4.03
N VAL A 70 -2.58 -6.56 -3.38
CA VAL A 70 -1.76 -5.35 -3.22
C VAL A 70 -1.64 -5.00 -1.76
N TRP A 71 -0.46 -4.55 -1.36
CA TRP A 71 -0.23 -4.03 -0.02
C TRP A 71 -1.03 -2.76 0.25
N LEU A 72 -1.63 -2.69 1.43
CA LEU A 72 -2.31 -1.52 1.97
C LEU A 72 -1.53 -0.99 3.19
N PRO A 73 -0.48 -0.19 2.97
CA PRO A 73 0.33 0.30 4.07
C PRO A 73 -0.48 1.16 5.05
N THR A 74 -0.27 0.94 6.35
CA THR A 74 -0.73 1.89 7.37
C THR A 74 0.06 3.20 7.30
N TRP A 75 -0.34 4.20 8.07
CA TRP A 75 0.43 5.44 8.17
C TRP A 75 1.88 5.19 8.65
N GLU A 76 2.05 4.28 9.61
CA GLU A 76 3.38 3.91 10.15
C GLU A 76 4.23 3.21 9.09
N ASP A 77 3.62 2.31 8.32
CA ASP A 77 4.28 1.63 7.19
C ASP A 77 4.78 2.63 6.14
N CYS A 78 3.93 3.60 5.76
CA CYS A 78 4.29 4.65 4.81
C CYS A 78 5.49 5.46 5.31
N ARG A 79 5.47 5.88 6.58
CA ARG A 79 6.57 6.64 7.20
C ARG A 79 7.86 5.83 7.23
N SER A 80 7.76 4.54 7.55
CA SER A 80 8.92 3.63 7.54
C SER A 80 9.51 3.50 6.14
N TRP A 81 8.65 3.31 5.13
CA TRP A 81 9.05 3.21 3.73
C TRP A 81 9.71 4.51 3.24
N LEU A 82 9.08 5.67 3.45
CA LEU A 82 9.61 6.97 3.04
C LEU A 82 10.98 7.28 3.66
N ARG A 83 11.19 6.88 4.93
CA ARG A 83 12.49 7.01 5.59
C ARG A 83 13.56 6.14 4.93
N ASN A 84 13.23 4.89 4.58
CA ASN A 84 14.16 4.00 3.88
C ASN A 84 14.48 4.53 2.47
N GLU A 85 13.54 5.22 1.86
CA GLU A 85 13.70 5.86 0.55
C GLU A 85 14.42 7.22 0.63
N SER A 86 14.91 7.59 1.81
CA SER A 86 15.62 8.85 2.07
C SER A 86 14.81 10.10 1.72
N ALA A 87 13.48 10.04 1.83
CA ALA A 87 12.63 11.21 1.65
C ALA A 87 12.95 12.25 2.74
N SER A 88 13.27 13.48 2.32
CA SER A 88 13.60 14.56 3.23
C SER A 88 12.37 15.01 4.03
N GLU A 89 12.59 15.51 5.25
CA GLU A 89 11.49 16.06 6.06
C GLU A 89 10.78 17.22 5.35
N ASP A 90 11.51 18.05 4.59
CA ASP A 90 10.91 19.09 3.74
C ASP A 90 9.93 18.55 2.70
N GLN A 91 10.25 17.42 2.05
CA GLN A 91 9.34 16.80 1.06
C GLN A 91 8.05 16.32 1.73
N VAL A 92 8.19 15.76 2.94
CA VAL A 92 7.04 15.30 3.71
C VAL A 92 6.20 16.50 4.17
N MET A 93 6.81 17.57 4.66
CA MET A 93 6.13 18.80 5.07
C MET A 93 5.43 19.51 3.90
N GLU A 94 6.04 19.51 2.71
CA GLU A 94 5.41 20.02 1.49
C GLU A 94 4.18 19.19 1.11
N ALA A 95 4.30 17.85 1.16
CA ALA A 95 3.17 16.96 0.90
C ALA A 95 2.02 17.20 1.90
N TRP A 96 2.34 17.39 3.19
CA TRP A 96 1.34 17.74 4.21
C TRP A 96 0.59 19.02 3.89
N ARG A 97 1.30 20.11 3.59
CA ARG A 97 0.68 21.39 3.24
C ARG A 97 -0.22 21.27 2.00
N SER A 98 0.26 20.55 0.98
CA SER A 98 -0.50 20.31 -0.24
C SER A 98 -1.75 19.47 0.00
N GLY A 99 -1.63 18.43 0.83
CA GLY A 99 -2.72 17.52 1.18
C GLY A 99 -3.80 18.16 2.04
N GLU A 100 -3.41 18.98 3.02
CA GLU A 100 -4.35 19.74 3.87
C GLU A 100 -5.21 20.67 3.02
N SER A 101 -4.61 21.38 2.06
CA SER A 101 -5.34 22.24 1.11
C SER A 101 -6.33 21.48 0.23
N GLN A 102 -6.16 20.17 0.07
CA GLN A 102 -7.02 19.29 -0.72
C GLN A 102 -7.99 18.47 0.14
N GLY A 103 -7.93 18.60 1.47
CA GLY A 103 -8.75 17.82 2.40
C GLY A 103 -8.44 16.32 2.41
N LEU A 104 -7.21 15.93 2.06
CA LEU A 104 -6.79 14.54 2.04
C LEU A 104 -6.57 14.02 3.47
N SER A 105 -6.78 12.71 3.65
CA SER A 105 -6.38 12.04 4.89
C SER A 105 -4.86 11.96 4.99
N ASP A 106 -4.36 11.86 6.21
CA ASP A 106 -2.93 11.71 6.49
C ASP A 106 -2.27 10.58 5.70
N ARG A 107 -2.93 9.43 5.62
CA ARG A 107 -2.42 8.29 4.88
C ARG A 107 -2.48 8.51 3.37
N GLN A 108 -3.55 9.15 2.86
CA GLN A 108 -3.64 9.49 1.44
C GLN A 108 -2.50 10.42 1.02
N VAL A 109 -2.15 11.42 1.83
CA VAL A 109 -1.01 12.31 1.57
C VAL A 109 0.29 11.51 1.41
N LEU A 110 0.53 10.55 2.30
CA LEU A 110 1.72 9.72 2.22
C LEU A 110 1.71 8.80 1.00
N TYR A 111 0.56 8.24 0.62
CA TYR A 111 0.44 7.42 -0.59
C TYR A 111 0.78 8.22 -1.85
N GLU A 112 0.28 9.44 -1.98
CA GLU A 112 0.59 10.32 -3.13
C GLU A 112 2.09 10.68 -3.16
N LEU A 113 2.71 10.92 -1.99
CA LEU A 113 4.14 11.17 -1.91
C LEU A 113 4.97 9.94 -2.33
N MET A 114 4.60 8.75 -1.86
CA MET A 114 5.23 7.50 -2.27
C MET A 114 5.14 7.31 -3.80
N LEU A 115 3.97 7.62 -4.38
CA LEU A 115 3.75 7.49 -5.82
C LEU A 115 4.65 8.45 -6.60
N LYS A 116 4.72 9.72 -6.18
CA LYS A 116 5.59 10.73 -6.79
C LYS A 116 7.07 10.31 -6.77
N ILE A 117 7.53 9.66 -5.69
CA ILE A 117 8.90 9.15 -5.60
C ILE A 117 9.14 7.99 -6.59
N LEU A 118 8.21 7.04 -6.67
CA LEU A 118 8.30 5.90 -7.58
C LEU A 118 8.27 6.34 -9.05
N GLU A 119 7.35 7.22 -9.42
CA GLU A 119 7.25 7.77 -10.78
C GLU A 119 8.49 8.59 -11.15
N GLY A 120 9.06 9.33 -10.19
CA GLY A 120 10.32 10.05 -10.38
C GLY A 120 11.52 9.15 -10.66
N ARG A 121 11.51 7.90 -10.17
CA ARG A 121 12.55 6.90 -10.49
C ARG A 121 12.38 6.37 -11.90
N ALA A 122 11.17 5.97 -12.27
CA ALA A 122 10.87 5.44 -13.60
C ALA A 122 11.18 6.43 -14.73
N ALA A 123 11.11 7.74 -14.45
CA ALA A 123 11.47 8.79 -15.40
C ALA A 123 12.99 9.06 -15.51
N ALA A 124 13.80 8.56 -14.57
CA ALA A 124 15.24 8.76 -14.51
C ALA A 124 16.05 7.59 -15.09
N GLU A 125 15.37 6.48 -15.44
CA GLU A 125 15.90 5.29 -16.11
C GLU A 125 15.71 5.36 -17.63
#